data_AF-A0A5N5QGI8-F1
#
_entry.id   AF-A0A5N5QGI8-F1
#
_cell.length_a   1.000
_cell.length_b   1.000
_cell.length_c   1.000
_cell.angle_alpha   90.00
_cell.angle_beta   90.00
_cell.angle_gamma   90.00
#
_symmetry.space_group_name_H-M   'P 1'
#
loop_
_entity.id
_entity.type
_entity.pdbx_description
1 polymer ?
#
loop_
_entity_poly.entity_id
_entity_poly.type
_entity_poly.pdbx_seq_one_letter_code
_entity_poly.pdbx_strand_id
1 'polypeptide(L)'
;MSRQDARARLAVGPGYQLARARVSTITIPAVHMGSECPEVTHPGLTPKSKRKLLKPASKNIRGLGLKFLSTNSKRKRGIFPHLPVELLIEVAKHLSLPELIQLSRVNKSLHELFLSRQTVRIWRSAQQAVPGLPPCPEELCEPQYAALLFTKWCSICGKKARQDMDPILLVRLCVDCHGKETVNTDLVSFPWLVFASERPPMNQNPSRWCLYSDAEAVEAMVKEFTAAGKLEAKEIWMEKRLQLVQNRYQNMQPLVWWLKQKEDERKAERGTGARLLQTLLPAWRGGVGRRGMN
;
A
#
# COMPACT_ATOMS: atom_id res chain seq x y z
N MET A 1 -17.20 26.20 -48.36
CA MET A 1 -18.27 25.27 -48.81
C MET A 1 -18.23 24.07 -47.86
N SER A 2 -19.01 24.13 -46.78
CA SER A 2 -20.31 23.41 -46.57
C SER A 2 -20.08 21.95 -46.20
N ARG A 3 -20.21 21.57 -44.91
CA ARG A 3 -21.44 21.23 -44.14
C ARG A 3 -22.02 19.85 -44.49
N GLN A 4 -22.44 19.16 -43.42
CA GLN A 4 -23.27 17.93 -43.32
C GLN A 4 -22.49 16.62 -43.28
N ASP A 5 -22.83 15.60 -42.48
CA ASP A 5 -23.81 15.42 -41.41
C ASP A 5 -23.45 14.07 -40.76
N ALA A 6 -23.43 13.97 -39.43
CA ALA A 6 -23.53 12.68 -38.74
C ALA A 6 -24.03 12.85 -37.30
N ARG A 7 -25.32 13.18 -37.17
CA ARG A 7 -26.10 12.88 -35.96
C ARG A 7 -26.31 11.36 -35.88
N ALA A 8 -25.85 10.72 -34.81
CA ALA A 8 -26.43 9.44 -34.39
C ALA A 8 -26.28 9.20 -32.88
N ARG A 9 -27.42 9.36 -32.20
CA ARG A 9 -27.98 8.50 -31.15
C ARG A 9 -27.28 8.45 -29.79
N LEU A 10 -27.88 9.23 -28.88
CA LEU A 10 -27.97 8.99 -27.45
C LEU A 10 -28.36 7.52 -27.18
N ALA A 11 -27.47 6.77 -26.54
CA ALA A 11 -27.78 5.53 -25.86
C ALA A 11 -27.49 5.73 -24.37
N VAL A 12 -28.57 5.82 -23.59
CA VAL A 12 -28.58 5.84 -22.13
C VAL A 12 -28.02 4.50 -21.66
N GLY A 13 -26.82 4.50 -21.06
CA GLY A 13 -26.25 3.33 -20.41
C GLY A 13 -26.96 3.04 -19.08
N PRO A 14 -27.17 1.76 -18.71
CA PRO A 14 -27.91 1.39 -17.52
C PRO A 14 -27.14 1.76 -16.25
N GLY A 15 -27.83 2.39 -15.30
CA GLY A 15 -27.31 2.68 -13.97
C GLY A 15 -27.06 1.38 -13.21
N TYR A 16 -25.80 1.09 -12.91
CA TYR A 16 -25.42 -0.02 -12.04
C TYR A 16 -25.48 0.45 -10.58
N GLN A 17 -26.67 0.36 -9.98
CA GLN A 17 -26.78 0.29 -8.53
C GLN A 17 -26.55 -1.17 -8.11
N LEU A 18 -25.46 -1.46 -7.38
CA LEU A 18 -25.32 -2.77 -6.74
C LEU A 18 -24.87 -2.68 -5.28
N ALA A 19 -25.81 -3.18 -4.48
CA ALA A 19 -25.85 -3.44 -3.05
C ALA A 19 -24.53 -3.89 -2.40
N ARG A 20 -24.25 -3.29 -1.24
CA ARG A 20 -23.31 -3.81 -0.24
C ARG A 20 -23.91 -5.04 0.46
N ALA A 21 -23.46 -6.24 0.12
CA ALA A 21 -23.71 -7.43 0.92
C ALA A 21 -22.75 -7.45 2.13
N ARG A 22 -23.30 -7.46 3.35
CA ARG A 22 -22.55 -7.74 4.58
C ARG A 22 -22.39 -9.25 4.71
N VAL A 23 -21.16 -9.74 4.70
CA VAL A 23 -20.84 -11.11 5.13
C VAL A 23 -20.14 -11.01 6.48
N SER A 24 -20.83 -11.46 7.52
CA SER A 24 -20.28 -11.64 8.86
C SER A 24 -19.55 -12.98 8.90
N THR A 25 -18.23 -12.96 9.06
CA THR A 25 -17.48 -14.11 9.52
C THR A 25 -16.48 -13.67 10.57
N ILE A 26 -16.49 -14.38 11.69
CA ILE A 26 -15.63 -14.13 12.85
C ILE A 26 -14.18 -14.28 12.39
N THR A 27 -13.47 -13.15 12.34
CA THR A 27 -12.07 -13.05 11.91
C THR A 27 -11.22 -12.68 13.12
N ILE A 28 -10.13 -13.40 13.37
CA ILE A 28 -9.03 -12.92 14.23
C ILE A 28 -8.62 -11.54 13.68
N PRO A 29 -8.52 -10.48 14.49
CA PRO A 29 -8.42 -9.13 13.96
C PRO A 29 -7.16 -8.98 13.12
N ALA A 30 -7.34 -8.92 11.80
CA ALA A 30 -6.45 -8.19 10.93
C ALA A 30 -6.50 -6.75 11.45
N VAL A 31 -5.49 -6.36 12.22
CA VAL A 31 -5.31 -4.98 12.64
C VAL A 31 -5.23 -4.19 11.35
N HIS A 32 -6.32 -3.47 11.09
CA HIS A 32 -6.53 -2.60 9.95
C HIS A 32 -5.32 -1.65 9.92
N MET A 33 -4.50 -1.70 8.87
CA MET A 33 -3.45 -0.69 8.61
C MET A 33 -4.09 0.63 8.10
N GLY A 34 -5.27 0.95 8.63
CA GLY A 34 -5.96 2.22 8.48
C GLY A 34 -5.78 3.11 9.71
N SER A 35 -4.80 2.84 10.58
CA SER A 35 -4.44 3.75 11.66
C SER A 35 -3.80 4.99 11.06
N GLU A 36 -4.48 6.12 11.20
CA GLU A 36 -4.06 7.45 10.76
C GLU A 36 -2.62 7.72 11.19
N CYS A 37 -1.72 7.71 10.20
CA CYS A 37 -0.44 8.36 10.34
C CYS A 37 -0.70 9.85 10.66
N PRO A 38 0.12 10.47 11.50
CA PRO A 38 0.01 11.89 11.77
C PRO A 38 -0.01 12.68 10.45
N GLU A 39 -1.12 13.40 10.25
CA GLU A 39 -1.53 14.10 9.03
C GLU A 39 -0.36 14.64 8.20
N VAL A 40 -0.14 14.00 7.05
CA VAL A 40 0.65 14.60 5.96
C VAL A 40 -0.28 15.59 5.27
N THR A 41 -0.10 16.88 5.56
CA THR A 41 -0.82 17.95 4.84
C THR A 41 -0.36 17.96 3.38
N HIS A 42 -1.22 17.48 2.48
CA HIS A 42 -1.06 17.66 1.04
C HIS A 42 -1.89 18.86 0.57
N PRO A 43 -1.34 19.78 -0.25
CA PRO A 43 -2.12 20.81 -0.91
C PRO A 43 -2.90 20.19 -2.08
N GLY A 44 -4.23 20.06 -1.96
CA GLY A 44 -5.07 19.74 -3.13
C GLY A 44 -6.39 18.99 -2.91
N LEU A 45 -6.72 18.53 -1.71
CA LEU A 45 -8.01 17.91 -1.43
C LEU A 45 -8.67 18.65 -0.26
N THR A 46 -9.73 19.41 -0.52
CA THR A 46 -10.50 20.09 0.53
C THR A 46 -11.46 19.11 1.21
N PRO A 47 -11.46 18.96 2.55
CA PRO A 47 -12.54 18.30 3.26
C PRO A 47 -13.65 19.33 3.59
N LYS A 48 -14.80 19.27 2.91
CA LYS A 48 -16.03 19.91 3.37
C LYS A 48 -16.84 18.91 4.20
N SER A 49 -16.73 18.98 5.53
CA SER A 49 -17.86 18.73 6.45
C SER A 49 -17.52 19.23 7.85
N LYS A 50 -18.08 20.39 8.21
CA LYS A 50 -18.05 20.90 9.58
C LYS A 50 -18.99 20.05 10.45
N ARG A 51 -18.44 19.18 11.29
CA ARG A 51 -19.16 18.72 12.51
C ARG A 51 -18.71 19.57 13.69
N LYS A 52 -19.69 20.01 14.48
CA LYS A 52 -19.61 21.03 15.52
C LYS A 52 -18.45 20.81 16.50
N LEU A 53 -17.72 21.89 16.71
CA LEU A 53 -16.68 22.08 17.72
C LEU A 53 -17.31 22.00 19.13
N LEU A 54 -16.97 20.97 19.89
CA LEU A 54 -17.08 20.99 21.36
C LEU A 54 -15.73 21.47 21.91
N LYS A 55 -15.77 22.53 22.72
CA LYS A 55 -14.59 23.26 23.26
C LYS A 55 -13.69 22.35 24.11
N PRO A 56 -12.37 22.61 24.20
CA PRO A 56 -11.46 21.80 24.99
C PRO A 56 -11.58 22.13 26.48
N ALA A 57 -11.81 21.11 27.30
CA ALA A 57 -11.55 21.20 28.73
C ALA A 57 -10.06 20.92 28.97
N SER A 58 -9.33 21.96 29.36
CA SER A 58 -7.95 21.88 29.84
C SER A 58 -7.87 20.93 31.04
N LYS A 59 -7.10 19.85 30.93
CA LYS A 59 -6.64 19.05 32.08
C LYS A 59 -5.17 18.65 31.90
N ASN A 60 -4.39 19.04 32.89
CA ASN A 60 -2.97 18.83 33.11
C ASN A 60 -2.44 17.46 32.63
N ILE A 61 -1.34 17.51 31.87
CA ILE A 61 -0.46 16.37 31.60
C ILE A 61 0.38 16.13 32.86
N ARG A 62 -0.15 15.37 33.81
CA ARG A 62 0.62 14.71 34.87
C ARG A 62 0.07 13.31 35.07
N GLY A 63 0.87 12.30 34.71
CA GLY A 63 0.60 10.90 35.01
C GLY A 63 0.07 10.08 33.83
N LEU A 64 0.96 9.69 32.91
CA LEU A 64 0.81 8.43 32.16
C LEU A 64 1.02 7.26 33.16
N GLY A 65 0.06 7.09 34.06
CA GLY A 65 -0.06 5.89 34.87
C GLY A 65 -0.60 4.78 33.98
N LEU A 66 0.29 3.96 33.42
CA LEU A 66 -0.08 2.67 32.87
C LEU A 66 -0.77 1.88 34.00
N LYS A 67 -2.10 1.81 33.96
CA LYS A 67 -2.86 0.97 34.89
C LYS A 67 -2.41 -0.47 34.66
N PHE A 68 -1.62 -0.99 35.60
CA PHE A 68 -1.25 -2.39 35.69
C PHE A 68 -2.53 -3.24 35.60
N LEU A 69 -2.69 -3.95 34.47
CA LEU A 69 -3.73 -4.96 34.34
C LEU A 69 -3.33 -6.16 35.21
N SER A 70 -3.78 -6.12 36.47
CA SER A 70 -3.94 -7.31 37.29
C SER A 70 -5.04 -8.17 36.66
N THR A 71 -4.63 -9.25 36.01
CA THR A 71 -5.47 -10.44 35.83
C THR A 71 -4.60 -11.68 35.92
N ASN A 72 -5.05 -12.56 36.79
CA ASN A 72 -4.50 -13.85 37.15
C ASN A 72 -4.68 -14.83 35.98
N SER A 73 -3.58 -15.26 35.33
CA SER A 73 -3.53 -16.49 34.52
C SER A 73 -2.08 -16.82 34.17
N LYS A 74 -1.66 -18.03 34.53
CA LYS A 74 -0.32 -18.61 34.31
C LYS A 74 -0.05 -18.89 32.81
N ARG A 75 0.05 -17.84 32.00
CA ARG A 75 0.79 -17.87 30.74
C ARG A 75 2.06 -17.09 30.96
N LYS A 76 3.22 -17.68 30.68
CA LYS A 76 4.52 -16.98 30.63
C LYS A 76 4.41 -15.87 29.56
N ARG A 77 3.85 -14.72 29.93
CA ARG A 77 3.96 -13.50 29.15
C ARG A 77 5.45 -13.20 29.13
N GLY A 78 6.06 -13.21 27.94
CA GLY A 78 7.49 -12.93 27.79
C GLY A 78 7.84 -11.59 28.45
N ILE A 79 9.11 -11.34 28.70
CA ILE A 79 9.59 -10.12 29.40
C ILE A 79 9.27 -8.83 28.59
N PHE A 80 9.10 -8.98 27.27
CA PHE A 80 8.96 -7.89 26.31
C PHE A 80 7.84 -6.85 26.57
N PRO A 81 6.60 -7.21 27.00
CA PRO A 81 5.54 -6.25 27.32
C PRO A 81 5.78 -5.48 28.62
N HIS A 82 6.76 -5.90 29.43
CA HIS A 82 7.11 -5.25 30.70
C HIS A 82 8.34 -4.34 30.58
N LEU A 83 8.94 -4.26 29.40
CA LEU A 83 10.10 -3.42 29.15
C LEU A 83 9.69 -1.94 29.03
N PRO A 84 10.43 -1.00 29.65
CA PRO A 84 10.27 0.44 29.41
C PRO A 84 10.30 0.79 27.92
N VAL A 85 9.52 1.80 27.52
CA VAL A 85 9.38 2.24 26.12
C VAL A 85 10.73 2.67 25.54
N GLU A 86 11.57 3.28 26.35
CA GLU A 86 12.90 3.77 26.00
C GLU A 86 13.82 2.62 25.58
N LEU A 87 13.77 1.50 26.30
CA LEU A 87 14.54 0.30 25.97
C LEU A 87 13.98 -0.42 24.74
N LEU A 88 12.65 -0.41 24.54
CA LEU A 88 12.05 -0.92 23.31
C LEU A 88 12.49 -0.10 22.08
N ILE A 89 12.57 1.22 22.22
CA ILE A 89 13.09 2.13 21.21
C ILE A 89 14.58 1.87 20.96
N GLU A 90 15.38 1.65 22.01
CA GLU A 90 16.80 1.37 21.87
C GLU A 90 17.06 0.07 21.10
N VAL A 91 16.37 -1.01 21.46
CA VAL A 91 16.44 -2.29 20.73
C VAL A 91 16.04 -2.08 19.27
N ALA A 92 15.00 -1.28 19.01
CA ALA A 92 14.50 -1.03 17.66
C ALA A 92 15.48 -0.29 16.75
N LYS A 93 16.42 0.51 17.30
CA LYS A 93 17.47 1.18 16.51
C LYS A 93 18.45 0.19 15.86
N HIS A 94 18.53 -1.03 16.40
CA HIS A 94 19.41 -2.08 15.88
C HIS A 94 18.69 -3.03 14.91
N LEU A 95 17.40 -2.84 14.66
CA LEU A 95 16.62 -3.71 13.77
C LEU A 95 16.73 -3.25 12.33
N SER A 96 16.81 -4.23 11.42
CA SER A 96 16.61 -3.97 10.01
C SER A 96 15.16 -3.55 9.73
N LEU A 97 14.93 -2.85 8.62
CA LEU A 97 13.60 -2.40 8.23
C LEU A 97 12.55 -3.54 8.15
N PRO A 98 12.87 -4.75 7.62
CA PRO A 98 11.97 -5.90 7.68
C PRO A 98 11.66 -6.37 9.11
N GLU A 99 12.66 -6.39 10.00
CA GLU A 99 12.45 -6.82 11.40
C GLU A 99 11.61 -5.81 12.17
N LEU A 100 11.83 -4.52 11.92
CA LEU A 100 11.06 -3.44 12.55
C LEU A 100 9.56 -3.52 12.21
N ILE A 101 9.22 -3.82 10.94
CA ILE A 101 7.82 -4.03 10.54
C ILE A 101 7.23 -5.33 11.08
N GLN A 102 8.03 -6.38 11.31
CA GLN A 102 7.52 -7.57 11.99
C GLN A 102 7.29 -7.29 13.47
N LEU A 103 8.21 -6.57 14.13
CA LEU A 103 8.11 -6.23 15.54
C LEU A 103 6.86 -5.40 15.83
N SER A 104 6.56 -4.40 14.99
CA SER A 104 5.37 -3.57 15.15
C SER A 104 4.06 -4.35 15.04
N ARG A 105 4.09 -5.58 14.52
CA ARG A 105 2.90 -6.44 14.34
C ARG A 105 2.74 -7.52 15.40
N VAL A 106 3.70 -7.67 16.31
CA VAL A 106 3.69 -8.73 17.33
C VAL A 106 2.52 -8.56 18.31
N ASN A 107 2.24 -7.33 18.75
CA ASN A 107 1.09 -7.03 19.60
C ASN A 107 0.63 -5.58 19.43
N LYS A 108 -0.54 -5.26 19.99
CA LYS A 108 -1.18 -3.95 19.88
C LYS A 108 -0.34 -2.80 20.46
N SER A 109 0.32 -3.01 21.59
CA SER A 109 1.13 -1.97 22.25
C SER A 109 2.36 -1.61 21.42
N LEU A 110 3.03 -2.59 20.83
CA LEU A 110 4.16 -2.36 19.92
C LEU A 110 3.69 -1.69 18.63
N HIS A 111 2.55 -2.10 18.10
CA HIS A 111 1.95 -1.45 16.95
C HIS A 111 1.72 0.04 17.21
N GLU A 112 1.06 0.39 18.32
CA GLU A 112 0.81 1.78 18.71
C GLU A 112 2.10 2.57 18.93
N LEU A 113 3.11 1.98 19.59
CA LEU A 113 4.40 2.62 19.81
C LEU A 113 5.12 2.90 18.49
N PHE A 114 5.27 1.89 17.62
CA PHE A 114 6.06 2.01 16.41
C PHE A 114 5.36 2.81 15.30
N LEU A 115 4.05 2.98 15.34
CA LEU A 115 3.33 3.89 14.44
C LEU A 115 3.21 5.32 14.98
N SER A 116 3.74 5.59 16.18
CA SER A 116 3.73 6.93 16.77
C SER A 116 4.77 7.86 16.13
N ARG A 117 4.60 9.18 16.33
CA ARG A 117 5.59 10.19 15.92
C ARG A 117 6.97 9.98 16.54
N GLN A 118 7.05 9.34 17.71
CA GLN A 118 8.29 9.19 18.48
C GLN A 118 9.30 8.28 17.76
N THR A 119 8.82 7.33 16.95
CA THR A 119 9.63 6.31 16.29
C THR A 119 9.93 6.62 14.83
N VAL A 120 9.46 7.74 14.29
CA VAL A 120 9.68 8.16 12.88
C VAL A 120 11.16 8.15 12.52
N ARG A 121 12.02 8.66 13.41
CA ARG A 121 13.48 8.67 13.18
C ARG A 121 14.08 7.28 13.07
N ILE A 122 13.53 6.30 13.80
CA ILE A 122 13.96 4.90 13.76
C ILE A 122 13.64 4.32 12.38
N TRP A 123 12.43 4.55 11.87
CA TRP A 123 12.05 4.10 10.54
C TRP A 123 12.90 4.71 9.44
N ARG A 124 13.14 6.03 9.49
CA ARG A 124 14.01 6.71 8.51
C ARG A 124 15.44 6.17 8.53
N SER A 125 16.00 5.96 9.72
CA SER A 125 17.33 5.38 9.87
C SER A 125 17.39 3.95 9.31
N ALA A 126 16.38 3.11 9.63
CA ALA A 126 16.29 1.76 9.09
C ALA A 126 16.10 1.74 7.56
N GLN A 127 15.38 2.71 6.98
CA GLN A 127 15.24 2.89 5.53
C GLN A 127 16.57 3.27 4.87
N GLN A 128 17.30 4.23 5.44
CA GLN A 128 18.60 4.67 4.91
C GLN A 128 19.67 3.56 4.96
N ALA A 129 19.53 2.62 5.90
CA ALA A 129 20.40 1.46 5.99
C ALA A 129 20.14 0.40 4.89
N VAL A 130 19.03 0.48 4.14
CA VAL A 130 18.73 -0.44 3.03
C VAL A 130 19.47 0.03 1.77
N PRO A 131 20.39 -0.77 1.21
CA PRO A 131 21.17 -0.37 0.05
C PRO A 131 20.29 -0.01 -1.16
N GLY A 132 20.51 1.19 -1.70
CA GLY A 132 19.85 1.71 -2.90
C GLY A 132 18.36 2.02 -2.74
N LEU A 133 17.78 1.87 -1.54
CA LEU A 133 16.36 2.15 -1.32
C LEU A 133 16.11 3.67 -1.42
N PRO A 134 15.22 4.13 -2.32
CA PRO A 134 14.88 5.55 -2.38
C PRO A 134 14.09 5.98 -1.14
N PRO A 135 14.12 7.28 -0.80
CA PRO A 135 13.40 7.82 0.35
C PRO A 135 11.91 7.51 0.27
N CYS A 136 11.26 7.49 1.43
CA CYS A 136 9.80 7.35 1.52
C CYS A 136 9.12 8.46 0.70
N PRO A 137 8.23 8.11 -0.25
CA PRO A 137 7.45 9.11 -0.95
C PRO A 137 6.60 9.95 0.00
N GLU A 138 6.30 11.18 -0.39
CA GLU A 138 5.53 12.10 0.45
C GLU A 138 4.13 11.59 0.75
N GLU A 139 3.56 10.75 -0.12
CA GLU A 139 2.20 10.24 0.00
C GLU A 139 2.09 9.01 0.90
N LEU A 140 3.22 8.55 1.45
CA LEU A 140 3.30 7.44 2.38
C LEU A 140 4.03 7.88 3.66
N CYS A 141 3.59 7.36 4.80
CA CYS A 141 4.43 7.39 6.00
C CYS A 141 5.42 6.22 6.00
N GLU A 142 6.49 6.35 6.78
CA GLU A 142 7.61 5.41 6.78
C GLU A 142 7.20 3.96 7.13
N PRO A 143 6.28 3.70 8.09
CA PRO A 143 5.78 2.36 8.35
C PRO A 143 4.95 1.77 7.19
N GLN A 144 4.16 2.61 6.50
CA GLN A 144 3.38 2.17 5.33
C GLN A 144 4.30 1.79 4.17
N TYR A 145 5.33 2.61 3.91
CA TYR A 145 6.33 2.31 2.90
C TYR A 145 7.08 1.01 3.22
N ALA A 146 7.52 0.83 4.47
CA ALA A 146 8.14 -0.42 4.92
C ALA A 146 7.21 -1.63 4.74
N ALA A 147 5.92 -1.49 5.07
CA ALA A 147 4.92 -2.54 4.88
C ALA A 147 4.76 -2.90 3.40
N LEU A 148 4.67 -1.91 2.52
CA LEU A 148 4.56 -2.12 1.07
C LEU A 148 5.78 -2.82 0.49
N LEU A 149 6.99 -2.52 0.97
CA LEU A 149 8.22 -3.11 0.47
C LEU A 149 8.45 -4.54 0.98
N PHE A 150 8.34 -4.75 2.30
CA PHE A 150 8.85 -5.95 2.97
C PHE A 150 7.78 -6.94 3.43
N THR A 151 6.50 -6.61 3.23
CA THR A 151 5.41 -7.52 3.56
C THR A 151 4.59 -7.91 2.34
N LYS A 152 3.73 -8.94 2.49
CA LYS A 152 2.89 -9.47 1.43
C LYS A 152 1.41 -9.34 1.78
N TRP A 153 1.02 -8.18 2.32
CA TRP A 153 -0.36 -7.90 2.71
C TRP A 153 -1.01 -6.89 1.77
N CYS A 154 -2.28 -7.10 1.47
CA CYS A 154 -3.08 -6.19 0.67
C CYS A 154 -3.31 -4.89 1.46
N SER A 155 -3.06 -3.74 0.83
CA SER A 155 -3.27 -2.41 1.40
C SER A 155 -4.73 -2.14 1.78
N ILE A 156 -5.68 -2.80 1.09
CA ILE A 156 -7.12 -2.54 1.26
C ILE A 156 -7.75 -3.52 2.26
N CYS A 157 -7.61 -4.83 2.02
CA CYS A 157 -8.31 -5.85 2.82
C CYS A 157 -7.42 -6.56 3.85
N GLY A 158 -6.12 -6.29 3.89
CA GLY A 158 -5.18 -6.94 4.80
C GLY A 158 -4.92 -8.42 4.55
N LYS A 159 -5.52 -9.04 3.52
CA LYS A 159 -5.25 -10.43 3.12
C LYS A 159 -3.91 -10.57 2.42
N LYS A 160 -3.40 -11.80 2.30
CA LYS A 160 -2.13 -12.06 1.60
C LYS A 160 -2.22 -11.66 0.12
N ALA A 161 -1.30 -10.81 -0.32
CA ALA A 161 -1.14 -10.37 -1.70
C ALA A 161 0.21 -10.87 -2.22
N ARG A 162 0.18 -11.76 -3.21
CA ARG A 162 1.39 -12.37 -3.78
C ARG A 162 2.16 -11.41 -4.69
N GLN A 163 1.46 -10.47 -5.33
CA GLN A 163 2.04 -9.48 -6.21
C GLN A 163 2.87 -8.46 -5.44
N ASP A 164 3.90 -7.92 -6.10
CA ASP A 164 4.68 -6.80 -5.58
C ASP A 164 3.90 -5.51 -5.53
N MET A 165 4.38 -4.57 -4.71
CA MET A 165 3.72 -3.28 -4.57
C MET A 165 3.79 -2.50 -5.89
N ASP A 166 2.79 -1.67 -6.11
CA ASP A 166 2.71 -0.79 -7.24
C ASP A 166 3.28 0.59 -6.88
N PRO A 167 4.39 1.04 -7.50
CA PRO A 167 5.06 2.29 -7.16
C PRO A 167 4.36 3.52 -7.73
N ILE A 168 3.43 3.36 -8.67
CA ILE A 168 2.67 4.47 -9.23
C ILE A 168 1.36 4.65 -8.45
N LEU A 169 0.68 3.55 -8.13
CA LEU A 169 -0.55 3.56 -7.35
C LEU A 169 -0.31 3.58 -5.84
N LEU A 170 0.93 3.32 -5.40
CA LEU A 170 1.37 3.26 -4.01
C LEU A 170 0.57 2.28 -3.14
N VAL A 171 0.19 1.16 -3.74
CA VAL A 171 -0.60 0.11 -3.08
C VAL A 171 -0.08 -1.28 -3.42
N ARG A 172 -0.40 -2.26 -2.59
CA ARG A 172 -0.29 -3.69 -2.90
C ARG A 172 -1.69 -4.28 -2.87
N LEU A 173 -2.17 -4.81 -3.98
CA LEU A 173 -3.53 -5.38 -4.05
C LEU A 173 -3.47 -6.91 -4.14
N CYS A 174 -4.35 -7.59 -3.41
CA CYS A 174 -4.66 -8.99 -3.71
C CYS A 174 -5.51 -9.07 -5.00
N VAL A 175 -5.63 -10.26 -5.58
CA VAL A 175 -6.39 -10.48 -6.82
C VAL A 175 -7.83 -9.97 -6.69
N ASP A 176 -8.49 -10.26 -5.57
CA ASP A 176 -9.86 -9.80 -5.31
C ASP A 176 -9.99 -8.28 -5.25
N CYS A 177 -9.05 -7.61 -4.58
CA CYS A 177 -9.07 -6.15 -4.48
C CYS A 177 -8.66 -5.51 -5.81
N HIS A 178 -7.76 -6.10 -6.57
CA HIS A 178 -7.43 -5.59 -7.90
C HIS A 178 -8.68 -5.50 -8.78
N GLY A 179 -9.48 -6.57 -8.84
CA GLY A 179 -10.72 -6.57 -9.64
C GLY A 179 -11.84 -5.64 -9.14
N LYS A 180 -11.75 -5.13 -7.90
CA LYS A 180 -12.77 -4.27 -7.29
C LYS A 180 -12.36 -2.81 -7.20
N GLU A 181 -11.08 -2.56 -6.99
CA GLU A 181 -10.54 -1.24 -6.67
C GLU A 181 -9.83 -0.59 -7.87
N THR A 182 -9.66 -1.32 -8.97
CA THR A 182 -9.01 -0.79 -10.19
C THR A 182 -9.93 -0.83 -11.40
N VAL A 183 -9.72 0.12 -12.30
CA VAL A 183 -10.41 0.24 -13.59
C VAL A 183 -9.37 0.35 -14.71
N ASN A 184 -9.69 -0.22 -15.87
CA ASN A 184 -8.88 -0.03 -17.06
C ASN A 184 -8.98 1.44 -17.48
N THR A 185 -7.83 2.07 -17.74
CA THR A 185 -7.79 3.49 -18.13
C THR A 185 -8.53 3.78 -19.43
N ASP A 186 -8.69 2.81 -20.33
CA ASP A 186 -9.43 2.95 -21.58
C ASP A 186 -10.94 3.21 -21.35
N LEU A 187 -11.44 2.87 -20.17
CA LEU A 187 -12.83 3.10 -19.76
C LEU A 187 -13.01 4.42 -18.99
N VAL A 188 -11.94 5.18 -18.77
CA VAL A 188 -11.96 6.42 -18.00
C VAL A 188 -12.01 7.63 -18.94
N SER A 189 -12.81 8.64 -18.58
CA SER A 189 -13.00 9.85 -19.40
C SER A 189 -11.71 10.66 -19.62
N PHE A 190 -10.80 10.66 -18.64
CA PHE A 190 -9.55 11.42 -18.67
C PHE A 190 -8.33 10.56 -18.26
N PRO A 191 -7.87 9.63 -19.12
CA PRO A 191 -6.81 8.68 -18.79
C PRO A 191 -5.46 9.34 -18.44
N TRP A 192 -5.20 10.54 -18.96
CA TRP A 192 -3.95 11.27 -18.72
C TRP A 192 -3.93 12.06 -17.40
N LEU A 193 -5.06 12.16 -16.68
CA LEU A 193 -5.18 12.88 -15.40
C LEU A 193 -5.20 11.94 -14.18
N VAL A 194 -5.15 10.63 -14.41
CA VAL A 194 -5.14 9.61 -13.37
C VAL A 194 -3.75 8.98 -13.22
N PHE A 195 -3.44 8.51 -12.02
CA PHE A 195 -2.26 7.68 -11.82
C PHE A 195 -2.52 6.29 -12.38
N ALA A 196 -1.77 5.88 -13.40
CA ALA A 196 -1.99 4.62 -14.09
C ALA A 196 -0.75 3.71 -14.03
N SER A 197 -0.94 2.47 -13.62
CA SER A 197 0.13 1.48 -13.63
C SER A 197 0.09 0.61 -14.88
N GLU A 198 1.28 0.22 -15.33
CA GLU A 198 1.53 -0.75 -16.39
C GLU A 198 1.88 -2.13 -15.84
N ARG A 199 1.79 -2.36 -14.52
CA ARG A 199 2.03 -3.67 -13.91
C ARG A 199 0.74 -4.47 -13.87
N PRO A 200 0.48 -5.37 -14.85
CA PRO A 200 -0.70 -6.20 -14.77
C PRO A 200 -0.58 -7.15 -13.58
N PRO A 201 -1.70 -7.52 -12.93
CA PRO A 201 -1.72 -8.71 -12.11
C PRO A 201 -1.40 -9.92 -13.01
N MET A 202 -0.64 -10.89 -12.47
CA MET A 202 -0.22 -12.12 -13.17
C MET A 202 -1.19 -12.58 -14.27
N ASN A 203 -0.67 -12.80 -15.47
CA ASN A 203 -1.34 -13.40 -16.64
C ASN A 203 -2.52 -12.60 -17.24
N GLN A 204 -2.62 -11.30 -16.99
CA GLN A 204 -3.58 -10.43 -17.71
C GLN A 204 -2.93 -9.71 -18.90
N ASN A 205 -3.75 -9.35 -19.88
CA ASN A 205 -3.35 -8.58 -21.05
C ASN A 205 -2.64 -7.27 -20.62
N PRO A 206 -1.61 -6.80 -21.33
CA PRO A 206 -0.97 -5.52 -21.02
C PRO A 206 -1.98 -4.39 -21.25
N SER A 207 -2.56 -3.91 -20.16
CA SER A 207 -3.45 -2.76 -20.12
C SER A 207 -3.05 -1.89 -18.93
N ARG A 208 -3.28 -0.58 -19.05
CA ARG A 208 -3.04 0.37 -17.97
C ARG A 208 -4.23 0.38 -17.02
N TRP A 209 -3.95 0.41 -15.72
CA TRP A 209 -4.98 0.39 -14.68
C TRP A 209 -4.77 1.56 -13.72
N CYS A 210 -5.86 2.19 -13.30
CA CYS A 210 -5.85 3.19 -12.23
C CYS A 210 -6.80 2.77 -11.11
N LEU A 211 -6.68 3.42 -9.94
CA LEU A 211 -7.63 3.21 -8.85
C LEU A 211 -8.97 3.89 -9.18
N TYR A 212 -10.08 3.20 -8.89
CA TYR A 212 -11.43 3.78 -9.06
C TYR A 212 -11.56 5.10 -8.31
N SER A 213 -11.02 5.17 -7.08
CA SER A 213 -11.04 6.38 -6.27
C SER A 213 -10.37 7.58 -6.94
N ASP A 214 -9.32 7.34 -7.72
CA ASP A 214 -8.60 8.41 -8.42
C ASP A 214 -9.37 8.88 -9.66
N ALA A 215 -9.91 7.94 -10.44
CA ALA A 215 -10.77 8.24 -11.59
C ALA A 215 -12.03 9.00 -11.16
N GLU A 216 -12.72 8.56 -10.11
CA GLU A 216 -13.90 9.25 -9.58
C GLU A 216 -13.57 10.66 -9.08
N ALA A 217 -12.44 10.85 -8.40
CA ALA A 217 -12.02 12.17 -7.94
C ALA A 217 -11.77 13.14 -9.10
N VAL A 218 -11.11 12.67 -10.16
CA VAL A 218 -10.87 13.47 -11.38
C VAL A 218 -12.19 13.82 -12.05
N GLU A 219 -13.08 12.84 -12.24
CA GLU A 219 -14.37 13.08 -12.87
C GLU A 219 -15.26 14.01 -12.06
N ALA A 220 -15.28 13.86 -10.73
CA ALA A 220 -16.05 14.73 -9.84
C ALA A 220 -15.59 16.18 -9.97
N MET A 221 -14.27 16.43 -9.93
CA MET A 221 -13.72 17.78 -10.09
C MET A 221 -14.06 18.38 -11.46
N VAL A 222 -13.92 17.59 -12.53
CA VAL A 222 -14.30 18.06 -13.88
C VAL A 222 -15.79 18.40 -13.96
N LYS A 223 -16.66 17.56 -13.39
CA LYS A 223 -18.11 17.79 -13.35
C LYS A 223 -18.45 19.05 -12.56
N GLU A 224 -17.80 19.28 -11.42
CA GLU A 224 -17.98 20.51 -10.62
C GLU A 224 -17.62 21.78 -11.41
N PHE A 225 -16.49 21.80 -12.13
CA PHE A 225 -16.14 22.95 -12.96
C PHE A 225 -17.12 23.17 -14.11
N THR A 226 -17.59 22.10 -14.75
CA THR A 226 -18.59 22.20 -15.82
C THR A 226 -19.93 22.71 -15.31
N ALA A 227 -20.38 22.25 -14.13
CA ALA A 227 -21.61 22.71 -13.50
C ALA A 227 -21.53 24.17 -13.04
N ALA A 228 -20.34 24.62 -12.61
CA ALA A 228 -20.09 26.01 -12.22
C ALA A 228 -19.85 26.96 -13.41
N GLY A 229 -19.75 26.45 -14.64
CA GLY A 229 -19.43 27.26 -15.84
C GLY A 229 -18.02 27.87 -15.85
N LYS A 230 -17.10 27.38 -15.00
CA LYS A 230 -15.77 27.96 -14.81
C LYS A 230 -14.73 27.28 -15.71
N LEU A 231 -14.77 27.59 -17.00
CA LEU A 231 -13.91 26.94 -18.01
C LEU A 231 -12.42 27.20 -17.79
N GLU A 232 -12.01 28.45 -17.55
CA GLU A 232 -10.59 28.80 -17.31
C GLU A 232 -10.04 28.11 -16.05
N ALA A 233 -10.82 28.11 -14.97
CA ALA A 233 -10.41 27.44 -13.73
C ALA A 233 -10.29 25.91 -13.92
N LYS A 234 -11.12 25.32 -14.78
CA LYS A 234 -11.02 23.91 -15.15
C LYS A 234 -9.70 23.61 -15.85
N GLU A 235 -9.32 24.41 -16.84
CA GLU A 235 -8.08 24.22 -17.59
C GLU A 235 -6.85 24.35 -16.70
N ILE A 236 -6.80 25.39 -15.85
CA ILE A 236 -5.74 25.56 -14.85
C ILE A 236 -5.66 24.36 -13.91
N TRP A 237 -6.80 23.83 -13.46
CA TRP A 237 -6.82 22.67 -12.60
C TRP A 237 -6.35 21.40 -13.34
N MET A 238 -6.78 21.19 -14.58
CA MET A 238 -6.36 20.04 -15.40
C MET A 238 -4.85 20.05 -15.64
N GLU A 239 -4.28 21.22 -15.93
CA GLU A 239 -2.82 21.38 -16.10
C GLU A 239 -2.07 21.05 -14.82
N LYS A 240 -2.49 21.61 -13.68
CA LYS A 240 -1.90 21.28 -12.37
C LYS A 240 -2.01 19.80 -12.05
N ARG A 241 -3.15 19.17 -12.39
CA ARG A 241 -3.36 17.74 -12.16
C ARG A 241 -2.46 16.90 -13.05
N LEU A 242 -2.30 17.27 -14.32
CA LEU A 242 -1.38 16.60 -15.25
C LEU A 242 0.08 16.68 -14.74
N GLN A 243 0.52 17.87 -14.31
CA GLN A 243 1.84 18.04 -13.70
C GLN A 243 2.02 17.16 -12.47
N LEU A 244 1.01 17.08 -11.61
CA LEU A 244 1.06 16.23 -10.42
C LEU A 244 1.19 14.73 -10.78
N VAL A 245 0.48 14.28 -11.81
CA VAL A 245 0.61 12.91 -12.34
C VAL A 245 2.02 12.67 -12.90
N GLN A 246 2.52 13.57 -13.75
CA GLN A 246 3.86 13.48 -14.34
C GLN A 246 4.97 13.47 -13.28
N ASN A 247 4.87 14.36 -12.29
CA ASN A 247 5.80 14.44 -11.17
C ASN A 247 5.83 13.12 -10.40
N ARG A 248 4.68 12.47 -10.16
CA ARG A 248 4.67 11.15 -9.53
C ARG A 248 5.43 10.12 -10.37
N TYR A 249 5.21 10.06 -11.68
CA TYR A 249 5.95 9.12 -12.53
C TYR A 249 7.46 9.34 -12.46
N GLN A 250 7.91 10.59 -12.50
CA GLN A 250 9.33 10.95 -12.44
C GLN A 250 9.92 10.60 -11.07
N ASN A 251 9.27 11.03 -9.99
CA ASN A 251 9.73 10.82 -8.62
C ASN A 251 9.77 9.34 -8.23
N MET A 252 8.90 8.52 -8.83
CA MET A 252 8.84 7.08 -8.53
C MET A 252 9.80 6.24 -9.39
N GLN A 253 10.48 6.80 -10.40
CA GLN A 253 11.42 6.04 -11.24
C GLN A 253 12.53 5.34 -10.43
N PRO A 254 13.17 5.98 -9.42
CA PRO A 254 14.17 5.30 -8.58
C PRO A 254 13.58 4.08 -7.87
N LEU A 255 12.34 4.17 -7.39
CA LEU A 255 11.66 3.06 -6.72
C LEU A 255 11.26 1.95 -7.70
N VAL A 256 10.77 2.32 -8.88
CA VAL A 256 10.48 1.37 -9.97
C VAL A 256 11.72 0.56 -10.30
N TRP A 257 12.85 1.24 -10.47
CA TRP A 257 14.13 0.62 -10.79
C TRP A 257 14.65 -0.27 -9.67
N TRP A 258 14.64 0.22 -8.43
CA TRP A 258 15.04 -0.55 -7.25
C TRP A 258 14.22 -1.83 -7.09
N LEU A 259 12.88 -1.75 -7.26
CA LEU A 259 11.99 -2.91 -7.19
C LEU A 259 12.31 -3.93 -8.29
N LYS A 260 12.61 -3.46 -9.51
CA LYS A 260 13.00 -4.33 -10.63
C LYS A 260 14.29 -5.07 -10.32
N GLN A 261 15.31 -4.38 -9.82
CA GLN A 261 16.55 -5.02 -9.38
C GLN A 261 16.32 -6.11 -8.33
N LYS A 262 15.49 -5.84 -7.31
CA LYS A 262 15.15 -6.84 -6.30
C LYS A 262 14.34 -8.00 -6.86
N GLU A 263 13.57 -7.80 -7.91
CA GLU A 263 12.93 -8.90 -8.62
C GLU A 263 13.93 -9.75 -9.40
N ASP A 264 14.87 -9.12 -10.09
CA ASP A 264 15.90 -9.79 -10.88
C ASP A 264 16.88 -10.57 -10.00
N GLU A 265 17.30 -10.01 -8.85
CA GLU A 265 18.07 -10.71 -7.81
C GLU A 265 17.33 -11.99 -7.34
N ARG A 266 16.05 -11.87 -6.97
CA ARG A 266 15.22 -13.03 -6.55
C ARG A 266 15.08 -14.08 -7.65
N LYS A 267 14.96 -13.66 -8.91
CA LYS A 267 14.89 -14.57 -10.06
C LYS A 267 16.23 -15.28 -10.29
N ALA A 268 17.34 -14.57 -10.18
CA ALA A 268 18.69 -15.12 -10.29
C ALA A 268 18.97 -16.15 -9.20
N GLU A 269 18.62 -15.85 -7.94
CA GLU A 269 18.75 -16.79 -6.81
C GLU A 269 17.94 -18.07 -7.03
N ARG A 270 16.68 -17.96 -7.48
CA ARG A 270 15.83 -19.12 -7.82
C ARG A 270 16.43 -19.94 -8.95
N GLY A 271 16.94 -19.28 -9.99
CA GLY A 271 17.59 -19.94 -11.13
C GLY A 271 18.86 -20.68 -10.72
N THR A 272 19.68 -20.08 -9.85
CA THR A 272 20.88 -20.71 -9.30
C THR A 272 20.54 -21.85 -8.37
N GLY A 273 19.54 -21.70 -7.49
CA GLY A 273 19.04 -22.79 -6.64
C GLY A 273 18.49 -23.96 -7.47
N ALA A 274 17.74 -23.68 -8.54
CA ALA A 274 17.26 -24.71 -9.46
C ALA A 274 18.41 -25.44 -10.18
N ARG A 275 19.44 -24.71 -10.62
CA ARG A 275 20.66 -25.30 -11.21
C ARG A 275 21.40 -26.19 -10.21
N LEU A 276 21.59 -25.72 -8.98
CA LEU A 276 22.24 -26.50 -7.91
C LEU A 276 21.47 -27.78 -7.58
N LEU A 277 20.14 -27.71 -7.48
CA LEU A 277 19.30 -28.90 -7.29
C LEU A 277 19.41 -29.88 -8.49
N GLN A 278 19.47 -29.36 -9.71
CA GLN A 278 19.62 -30.17 -10.92
C GLN A 278 20.99 -30.85 -11.02
N THR A 279 22.06 -30.21 -10.53
CA THR A 279 23.39 -30.81 -10.45
C THR A 279 23.54 -31.84 -9.32
N LEU A 280 22.72 -31.76 -8.27
CA LEU A 280 22.73 -32.69 -7.14
C LEU A 280 21.79 -33.90 -7.35
N LEU A 281 20.81 -33.80 -8.25
CA LEU A 281 19.85 -34.87 -8.59
C LEU A 281 20.44 -36.16 -9.21
N PRO A 282 21.58 -36.17 -9.95
CA PRO A 282 22.18 -37.42 -10.44
C PRO A 282 22.70 -38.32 -9.31
N ALA A 283 23.04 -37.77 -8.14
CA ALA A 283 23.61 -38.53 -7.02
C ALA A 283 22.57 -39.38 -6.27
N TRP A 284 21.26 -39.11 -6.43
CA TRP A 284 20.19 -39.80 -5.72
C TRP A 284 19.53 -40.93 -6.52
N ARG A 285 19.81 -41.03 -7.83
CA ARG A 285 19.16 -41.99 -8.74
C ARG A 285 20.00 -43.25 -9.02
N GLY A 286 21.10 -43.46 -8.30
CA GLY A 286 22.03 -44.59 -8.46
C GLY A 286 21.98 -45.66 -7.36
N GLY A 287 21.05 -45.56 -6.40
CA GLY A 287 21.04 -46.41 -5.20
C GLY A 287 19.78 -47.25 -5.01
N VAL A 288 19.30 -47.96 -6.03
CA VAL A 288 18.32 -49.07 -5.83
C VAL A 288 18.85 -50.30 -6.55
N GLY A 289 19.22 -51.30 -5.76
CA GLY A 289 20.09 -52.40 -6.14
C GLY A 289 19.50 -53.43 -7.10
N ARG A 290 20.41 -54.12 -7.79
CA ARG A 290 20.21 -55.50 -8.25
C ARG A 290 21.10 -56.42 -7.41
N ARG A 291 20.54 -56.93 -6.31
CA ARG A 291 20.92 -58.22 -5.73
C ARG A 291 19.76 -59.16 -5.97
N GLY A 292 19.98 -60.23 -6.73
CA GLY A 292 18.98 -61.25 -7.00
C GLY A 292 19.40 -62.25 -8.06
N MET A 293 19.97 -63.37 -7.59
CA MET A 293 19.84 -64.75 -8.08
C MET A 293 20.22 -65.07 -9.53
N ASN A 294 21.39 -65.70 -9.71
CA ASN A 294 21.52 -67.17 -9.81
C ASN A 294 22.96 -67.60 -9.52
#